data_AF-A0A7Y2KUF0-F1
#
_entry.id   AF-A0A7Y2KUF0-F1
#
_cell.length_a   1.000
_cell.length_b   1.000
_cell.length_c   1.000
_cell.angle_alpha   90.00
_cell.angle_beta   90.00
_cell.angle_gamma   90.00
#
_symmetry.space_group_name_H-M   'P 1'
#
loop_
_entity.id
_entity.type
_entity.pdbx_description
1 polymer ?
#
loop_
_entity_poly.entity_id
_entity_poly.type
_entity_poly.pdbx_seq_one_letter_code
_entity_poly.pdbx_strand_id
1 'polypeptide(L)' 'MRTEIDVLREEGIEAKKKNSKDRPWVFFIGEQDKDDPAIFNVTDHRLICGLLGTITYPKR' A
#
# COMPACT_ATOMS: atom_id res chain seq x y z
N MET A 1 16.50 -0.71 9.84
CA MET A 1 15.14 -0.25 10.20
C MET A 1 14.22 -0.80 9.14
N ARG A 2 13.21 -1.61 9.48
CA ARG A 2 12.25 -2.13 8.48
C ARG A 2 11.26 -1.01 8.17
N THR A 3 10.98 -0.77 6.89
CA THR A 3 9.93 0.18 6.51
C THR A 3 8.56 -0.50 6.61
N GLU A 4 7.50 0.29 6.73
CA GLU A 4 6.13 -0.25 6.75
C GLU A 4 5.80 -1.07 5.49
N ILE A 5 6.39 -0.68 4.35
CA ILE A 5 6.26 -1.38 3.07
C ILE A 5 6.91 -2.77 3.13
N ASP A 6 8.07 -2.90 3.77
CA ASP A 6 8.76 -4.19 3.91
C ASP A 6 7.90 -5.17 4.72
N VAL A 7 7.35 -4.71 5.85
CA VAL A 7 6.48 -5.51 6.73
C VAL A 7 5.23 -5.96 5.97
N LEU A 8 4.54 -5.03 5.31
CA LEU A 8 3.35 -5.32 4.53
C LEU A 8 3.61 -6.34 3.42
N ARG A 9 4.80 -6.30 2.81
CA ARG A 9 5.20 -7.27 1.78
C ARG A 9 5.35 -8.68 2.36
N GLU A 10 5.98 -8.82 3.52
CA GLU A 10 6.09 -10.11 4.22
C GLU A 10 4.71 -10.67 4.57
N GLU A 11 3.83 -9.81 5.11
CA GLU A 11 2.45 -10.17 5.46
C GLU A 11 1.62 -10.57 4.24
N GLY A 12 1.80 -9.90 3.10
CA GLY A 12 1.15 -10.27 1.84
C GLY A 12 1.61 -11.65 1.32
N ILE A 13 2.89 -11.96 1.44
CA ILE A 13 3.44 -13.29 1.07
C ILE A 13 2.84 -14.38 1.99
N GLU A 14 2.79 -14.12 3.29
CA GLU A 14 2.16 -15.00 4.28
C GLU A 14 0.67 -15.25 3.99
N ALA A 15 -0.09 -14.18 3.71
CA ALA A 15 -1.51 -14.25 3.37
C ALA A 15 -1.76 -15.10 2.13
N LYS A 16 -0.91 -14.94 1.09
CA LYS A 16 -0.97 -15.76 -0.13
C LYS A 16 -0.69 -17.23 0.16
N LYS A 17 0.31 -17.55 0.99
CA LYS A 17 0.61 -18.93 1.41
C LYS A 17 -0.57 -19.56 2.16
N LYS A 18 -1.29 -18.78 2.96
CA LYS A 18 -2.49 -19.18 3.70
C LYS A 18 -3.76 -19.20 2.84
N ASN A 19 -3.64 -18.95 1.53
CA ASN A 19 -4.76 -18.85 0.58
C ASN A 19 -5.84 -17.82 1.01
N SER A 20 -5.43 -16.75 1.72
CA SER A 20 -6.33 -15.67 2.15
C SER A 20 -6.78 -14.82 0.95
N LYS A 21 -7.98 -14.24 1.09
CA LYS A 21 -8.52 -13.24 0.16
C LYS A 21 -7.86 -11.88 0.34
N ASP A 22 -7.23 -11.64 1.48
CA ASP A 22 -6.59 -10.37 1.78
C ASP A 22 -5.42 -10.09 0.83
N ARG A 23 -5.24 -8.80 0.55
CA ARG A 23 -4.17 -8.28 -0.29
C ARG A 23 -3.46 -7.14 0.43
N PRO A 24 -2.14 -7.00 0.25
CA PRO A 24 -1.42 -5.85 0.77
C PRO A 24 -1.80 -4.61 -0.04
N TRP A 25 -2.20 -3.55 0.66
CA TRP A 25 -2.54 -2.24 0.11
C TRP A 25 -1.61 -1.18 0.68
N VAL A 26 -1.14 -0.29 -0.19
CA VAL A 26 -0.38 0.89 0.23
C VAL A 26 -1.23 2.11 -0.08
N PHE A 27 -1.51 2.89 0.94
CA PHE A 27 -2.13 4.21 0.85
C PHE A 27 -1.08 5.26 1.15
N PHE A 28 -1.09 6.37 0.42
CA PHE A 28 -0.15 7.45 0.67
C PHE A 28 -0.76 8.81 0.32
N ILE A 29 -0.23 9.86 0.94
CA ILE A 29 -0.47 11.26 0.57
C ILE A 29 0.85 11.82 0.01
N GLY A 30 0.82 12.28 -1.23
CA GLY A 30 1.97 12.84 -1.91
C GLY A 30 1.57 13.90 -2.94
N GLU A 31 2.55 14.65 -3.41
CA GLU A 31 2.37 15.62 -4.48
C GLU A 31 2.64 14.94 -5.82
N GLN A 32 1.73 15.13 -6.78
CA GLN A 32 1.92 14.63 -8.13
C GLN A 32 3.06 15.39 -8.81
N ASP A 33 3.94 14.66 -9.50
CA ASP A 33 5.05 15.27 -10.21
C ASP A 33 4.57 16.17 -11.36
N LYS A 34 5.30 17.26 -11.62
CA LYS A 34 4.89 18.28 -12.61
C LYS A 34 5.18 17.85 -14.04
N ASP A 35 6.21 17.03 -14.24
CA ASP A 35 6.66 16.57 -15.55
C ASP A 35 6.07 15.17 -15.85
N ASP A 36 5.91 14.32 -14.84
CA ASP A 36 5.30 12.99 -14.98
C ASP A 36 4.13 12.74 -14.01
N PRO A 37 2.87 12.93 -14.45
CA PRO A 37 1.69 12.70 -13.61
C PRO A 37 1.54 11.27 -13.08
N ALA A 38 2.28 10.28 -13.59
CA ALA A 38 2.25 8.92 -13.04
C ALA A 38 3.06 8.80 -11.74
N ILE A 39 3.92 9.76 -11.45
CA ILE A 39 4.79 9.78 -10.26
C ILE A 39 4.16 10.63 -9.16
N PHE A 40 4.15 10.08 -7.96
CA PHE A 40 3.76 10.79 -6.74
C PHE A 40 4.96 10.87 -5.80
N ASN A 41 5.36 12.09 -5.46
CA ASN A 41 6.46 12.37 -4.55
C ASN A 41 5.92 12.44 -3.12
N VAL A 42 6.32 11.48 -2.28
CA VAL A 42 6.00 11.47 -0.85
C VAL A 42 7.22 11.95 -0.07
N THR A 43 7.15 13.17 0.45
CA THR A 43 8.27 13.83 1.14
C THR A 43 8.36 13.45 2.63
N ASP A 44 7.27 12.93 3.21
CA ASP A 44 7.20 12.49 4.60
C ASP A 44 6.70 11.04 4.67
N HIS A 45 7.56 10.14 5.16
CA HIS A 45 7.26 8.71 5.31
C HIS A 45 6.07 8.42 6.24
N ARG A 46 5.71 9.35 7.14
CA ARG A 46 4.54 9.25 8.02
C ARG A 46 3.22 9.35 7.24
N LEU A 47 3.29 9.77 5.98
CA LEU A 47 2.15 9.85 5.07
C LEU A 47 1.94 8.56 4.27
N ILE A 48 2.67 7.50 4.57
CA ILE A 48 2.52 6.17 3.97
C ILE A 48 1.84 5.28 5.01
N CYS A 49 0.82 4.53 4.60
CA CYS A 49 0.11 3.56 5.41
C CYS A 49 -0.03 2.24 4.65
N GLY A 50 0.46 1.15 5.25
CA GLY A 50 0.31 -0.20 4.74
C GLY A 50 -0.84 -0.95 5.43
N LEU A 51 -1.71 -1.60 4.66
CA LEU A 51 -2.81 -2.39 5.20
C LEU A 51 -2.99 -3.72 4.46
N LEU A 52 -2.98 -4.83 5.19
CA LEU A 52 -3.39 -6.13 4.66
C LEU A 52 -4.90 -6.28 4.85
N GLY A 53 -5.65 -6.41 3.76
CA GLY A 53 -7.09 -6.59 3.83
C GLY A 53 -7.78 -6.76 2.50
N THR A 54 -9.11 -6.80 2.56
CA THR A 54 -9.98 -6.92 1.38
C THR A 54 -10.78 -5.63 1.19
N ILE A 55 -10.56 -4.92 0.09
CA ILE A 55 -11.37 -3.73 -0.26
C ILE A 55 -12.68 -4.19 -0.88
N THR A 56 -13.81 -3.79 -0.27
CA THR A 56 -15.15 -3.99 -0.83
C THR A 56 -15.67 -2.66 -1.37
N TYR A 57 -15.96 -2.62 -2.67
CA TYR A 57 -16.54 -1.43 -3.29
C TYR A 57 -18.07 -1.48 -3.18
N PRO A 58 -18.73 -0.33 -2.97
CA PRO A 58 -20.19 -0.26 -2.98
C PRO A 58 -20.74 -0.72 -4.34
N LYS A 59 -21.93 -1.33 -4.30
CA LYS A 59 -22.67 -1.64 -5.54
C LYS A 59 -23.08 -0.30 -6.18
N ARG A 60 -22.84 -0.17 -7.49
CA ARG A 60 -23.25 0.99 -8.29
C ARG A 60 -24.76 1.17 -8.28
#